data_AF-A0A084D5Z9-F1
#
_entry.id   AF-A0A084D5Z9-F1
#
_cell.length_a   1.000
_cell.length_b   1.000
_cell.length_c   1.000
_cell.angle_alpha   90.00
_cell.angle_beta   90.00
_cell.angle_gamma   90.00
#
_symmetry.space_group_name_H-M   'P 1'
#
loop_
_entity.id
_entity.type
_entity.pdbx_description
1 polymer ?
#
loop_
_entity_poly.entity_id
_entity_poly.type
_entity_poly.pdbx_seq_one_letter_code
_entity_poly.pdbx_strand_id
1 'polypeptide(L)'
;MPSVRQASQQHRISITTVLHAYLLLESRGLLESRPQSGYFVNLRNDEGHAPVRELRPSKPIAISSSVDVSRLVLSTLRSIGTDDAVPLGSPYPD
;
A
#
# COMPACT_ATOMS: atom_id res chain seq x y z
N MET A 1 7.56 7.04 -12.55
CA MET A 1 7.82 8.41 -12.06
C MET A 1 7.56 9.41 -13.18
N PRO A 2 7.00 10.61 -12.89
CA PRO A 2 6.85 11.65 -13.89
C PRO A 2 8.22 12.19 -14.33
N SER A 3 8.32 12.65 -15.58
CA SER A 3 9.55 13.31 -16.06
C SER A 3 9.85 14.58 -15.26
N VAL A 4 11.10 15.01 -15.25
CA VAL A 4 11.52 16.23 -14.52
C VAL A 4 10.71 17.46 -14.98
N ARG A 5 10.41 17.56 -16.27
CA ARG A 5 9.59 18.66 -16.83
C ARG A 5 8.12 18.57 -16.39
N GLN A 6 7.54 17.37 -16.39
CA GLN A 6 6.17 17.15 -15.91
C GLN A 6 6.04 17.46 -14.42
N ALA A 7 6.99 17.01 -13.60
CA ALA A 7 6.99 17.30 -12.17
C ALA A 7 7.15 18.80 -11.89
N SER A 8 8.00 19.49 -12.65
CA SER A 8 8.14 20.95 -12.56
C SER A 8 6.83 21.67 -12.88
N GLN A 9 6.11 21.25 -13.93
CA GLN A 9 4.82 21.83 -14.29
C GLN A 9 3.72 21.52 -13.26
N GLN A 10 3.62 20.26 -12.81
CA GLN A 10 2.62 19.82 -11.85
C GLN A 10 2.76 20.52 -10.50
N HIS A 11 4.00 20.64 -10.00
CA HIS A 11 4.28 21.25 -8.70
C HIS A 11 4.60 22.75 -8.79
N ARG A 12 4.65 23.32 -10.00
CA ARG A 12 4.97 24.75 -10.26
C ARG A 12 6.29 25.20 -9.61
N ILE A 13 7.29 24.34 -9.64
CA ILE A 13 8.63 24.60 -9.11
C ILE A 13 9.67 24.53 -10.22
N SER A 14 10.85 25.10 -9.97
CA SER A 14 11.93 25.10 -10.96
C SER A 14 12.43 23.68 -11.26
N ILE A 15 12.93 23.46 -12.49
CA ILE A 15 13.53 22.19 -12.91
C ILE A 15 14.69 21.78 -11.99
N THR A 16 15.52 22.74 -11.56
CA THR A 16 16.66 22.47 -10.68
C THR A 16 16.22 21.99 -9.29
N THR A 17 15.09 22.49 -8.78
CA THR A 17 14.49 22.01 -7.53
C THR A 17 14.01 20.57 -7.65
N VAL A 18 13.32 20.22 -8.75
CA VAL A 18 12.89 18.84 -9.00
C VAL A 18 14.09 17.90 -9.11
N LEU A 19 15.15 18.33 -9.80
CA LEU A 19 16.35 17.54 -9.97
C LEU A 19 17.04 17.26 -8.63
N HIS A 20 17.17 18.29 -7.77
CA HIS A 20 17.69 18.11 -6.40
C HIS A 20 16.82 17.16 -5.58
N ALA A 21 15.49 17.26 -5.68
CA ALA A 21 14.59 16.36 -4.97
C ALA A 21 14.77 14.90 -5.45
N TYR A 22 14.87 14.66 -6.76
CA TYR A 22 15.07 13.32 -7.32
C TYR A 22 16.44 12.74 -6.93
N LEU A 23 17.51 13.53 -6.94
CA LEU A 23 18.82 13.12 -6.45
C LEU A 23 18.80 12.76 -4.96
N LEU A 24 18.05 13.51 -4.16
CA LEU A 24 17.90 13.23 -2.73
C LEU A 24 17.11 11.94 -2.49
N LEU A 25 16.07 11.67 -3.27
CA LEU A 25 15.34 10.40 -3.23
C LEU A 25 16.19 9.22 -3.72
N GLU A 26 17.03 9.42 -4.74
CA GLU A 26 18.01 8.44 -5.20
C GLU A 26 19.06 8.14 -4.13
N SER A 27 19.60 9.16 -3.46
CA SER A 27 20.57 8.97 -2.36
C SER A 27 20.00 8.20 -1.17
N ARG A 28 18.68 8.27 -0.96
CA ARG A 28 17.94 7.50 0.06
C ARG A 28 17.57 6.10 -0.43
N GLY A 29 17.90 5.77 -1.68
CA GLY A 29 17.57 4.50 -2.31
C GLY A 29 16.08 4.29 -2.59
N LEU A 30 15.28 5.36 -2.59
CA LEU A 30 13.85 5.32 -2.95
C LEU A 30 13.65 5.37 -4.47
N LEU A 31 14.59 5.99 -5.18
CA LEU A 31 14.64 6.02 -6.63
C LEU A 31 15.93 5.38 -7.14
N GLU A 32 15.90 4.90 -8.38
CA GLU A 32 17.06 4.48 -9.15
C GLU A 32 17.11 5.27 -10.46
N SER A 33 18.30 5.76 -10.85
CA SER A 33 18.51 6.32 -12.18
C SER A 33 18.86 5.20 -13.16
N ARG A 34 18.21 5.23 -14.33
CA ARG A 34 18.51 4.34 -15.46
C ARG A 34 18.99 5.18 -16.65
N PRO A 35 20.18 4.90 -17.21
CA PRO A 35 20.70 5.63 -18.36
C PRO A 35 19.66 5.69 -19.48
N GLN A 36 19.46 6.89 -20.05
CA GLN A 36 18.49 7.18 -21.14
C GLN A 36 17.00 6.95 -20.80
N SER A 37 16.69 6.37 -19.63
CA SER A 37 15.31 6.00 -19.25
C SER A 37 14.75 6.89 -18.13
N GLY A 38 15.60 7.59 -17.38
CA GLY A 38 15.19 8.50 -16.30
C GLY A 38 15.16 7.83 -14.93
N TYR A 39 14.28 8.30 -14.04
CA TYR A 39 14.17 7.83 -12.65
C TYR A 39 13.04 6.81 -12.47
N PHE A 40 13.30 5.75 -11.71
CA PHE A 40 12.34 4.69 -11.38
C PHE A 40 12.28 4.49 -9.87
N VAL A 41 11.16 3.96 -9.35
CA VAL A 41 11.01 3.68 -7.91
C VAL A 41 11.72 2.38 -7.59
N ASN A 42 12.54 2.40 -6.54
CA ASN A 42 13.21 1.19 -6.05
C ASN A 42 12.32 0.51 -5.00
N LEU A 43 11.63 -0.55 -5.41
CA LEU A 43 10.76 -1.34 -4.52
C LEU A 43 11.53 -2.30 -3.60
N ARG A 44 12.86 -2.39 -3.70
CA ARG A 44 13.67 -3.36 -2.93
C ARG A 44 14.17 -2.82 -1.60
N ASN A 45 14.13 -1.51 -1.38
CA ASN A 45 14.63 -0.87 -0.14
C ASN A 45 13.55 -0.69 0.93
N ASP A 46 12.52 -1.54 0.92
CA ASP A 46 11.54 -1.60 2.00
C ASP A 46 12.01 -2.47 3.16
N GLU A 47 13.26 -2.27 3.57
CA GLU A 47 13.83 -2.90 4.79
C GLU A 47 13.35 -2.16 6.06
N GLY A 48 12.49 -1.13 5.91
CA GLY A 48 12.05 -0.24 6.99
C GLY A 48 10.55 0.07 7.03
N HIS A 49 9.78 -0.14 5.95
CA HIS A 49 8.36 -0.42 6.11
C HIS A 49 8.20 -1.92 5.99
N ALA A 50 7.49 -2.54 6.93
CA ALA A 50 7.04 -3.90 6.72
C ALA A 50 6.39 -3.93 5.32
N PRO A 51 6.75 -4.88 4.45
CA PRO A 51 6.20 -4.93 3.10
C PRO A 51 4.69 -4.87 3.29
N VAL A 52 4.06 -3.81 2.76
CA VAL A 52 2.61 -3.72 2.76
C VAL A 52 2.16 -5.00 2.11
N ARG A 53 1.65 -5.92 2.94
CA ARG A 53 1.32 -7.27 2.53
C ARG A 53 0.35 -7.07 1.38
N GLU A 54 0.79 -7.31 0.15
CA GLU A 54 -0.11 -7.26 -0.99
C GLU A 54 -1.31 -8.12 -0.59
N LEU A 55 -2.48 -7.49 -0.49
CA LEU A 55 -3.72 -8.18 -0.17
C LEU A 55 -4.00 -9.10 -1.35
N ARG A 56 -3.45 -10.32 -1.28
CA ARG A 56 -3.71 -11.34 -2.28
C ARG A 56 -5.20 -11.67 -2.16
N PRO A 57 -5.97 -11.59 -3.25
CA PRO A 57 -7.35 -12.04 -3.20
C PRO A 57 -7.35 -13.49 -2.74
N SER A 58 -8.12 -13.77 -1.69
CA SER A 58 -8.33 -15.13 -1.22
C SER A 58 -8.89 -15.97 -2.38
N LYS A 59 -8.37 -17.18 -2.58
CA LYS A 59 -8.96 -18.20 -3.47
C LYS A 59 -9.75 -19.19 -2.63
N PRO A 60 -11.01 -18.90 -2.26
CA PRO A 60 -11.82 -19.84 -1.50
C PRO A 60 -12.11 -21.07 -2.37
N ILE A 61 -12.09 -22.25 -1.74
CA ILE A 61 -12.57 -23.47 -2.37
C ILE A 61 -14.08 -23.31 -2.52
N ALA A 62 -14.61 -23.52 -3.73
CA ALA A 62 -16.03 -23.42 -4.04
C ALA A 62 -16.79 -24.66 -3.52
N ILE A 63 -16.87 -24.78 -2.19
CA ILE A 63 -17.68 -25.78 -1.49
C ILE A 63 -18.98 -25.12 -1.02
N SER A 64 -20.11 -25.64 -1.47
CA SER A 64 -21.41 -25.28 -0.90
C SER A 64 -21.52 -25.90 0.49
N SER A 65 -21.62 -25.07 1.52
CA SER A 65 -21.94 -25.51 2.88
C SER A 65 -23.36 -25.07 3.23
N SER A 66 -24.11 -25.90 3.96
CA SER A 66 -25.37 -25.46 4.57
C SER A 66 -25.02 -24.49 5.70
N VAL A 67 -25.39 -23.23 5.52
CA VAL A 67 -25.08 -22.17 6.49
C VAL A 67 -26.30 -21.92 7.36
N ASP A 68 -26.15 -22.13 8.67
CA ASP A 68 -27.06 -21.54 9.65
C ASP A 68 -26.77 -20.04 9.74
N VAL A 69 -27.67 -19.23 9.18
CA VAL A 69 -27.54 -17.77 9.09
C VAL A 69 -27.29 -17.13 10.46
N SER A 70 -27.95 -17.61 11.50
CA SER A 70 -27.82 -17.05 12.85
C SER A 70 -26.42 -17.27 13.40
N ARG A 71 -25.87 -18.49 13.19
CA ARG A 71 -24.50 -18.81 13.58
C ARG A 71 -23.47 -18.04 12.77
N LEU A 72 -23.68 -17.87 11.46
CA LEU A 72 -22.76 -17.12 10.60
C LEU A 72 -22.72 -15.63 10.94
N VAL A 73 -23.87 -15.01 11.20
CA VAL A 73 -23.94 -13.60 11.60
C VAL A 73 -23.19 -13.40 12.91
N LEU A 74 -23.44 -14.25 13.91
CA LEU A 74 -22.78 -14.17 15.20
C LEU A 74 -21.27 -14.46 15.14
N SER A 75 -20.83 -15.39 14.27
CA SER A 75 -19.40 -15.68 14.08
C SER A 75 -18.68 -14.52 13.38
N THR A 76 -19.32 -13.91 12.38
CA THR A 76 -18.77 -12.75 11.66
C THR A 76 -18.62 -11.55 12.59
N LEU A 77 -19.64 -11.25 13.41
CA LEU A 77 -19.58 -10.16 14.38
C LEU A 77 -18.47 -10.36 15.43
N ARG A 78 -18.22 -11.61 15.86
CA ARG A 78 -17.14 -11.93 16.80
C ARG A 78 -15.75 -11.77 16.18
N SER A 79 -15.60 -12.08 14.89
CA SER A 79 -14.34 -12.00 14.17
C SER A 79 -13.80 -10.56 14.03
N ILE A 80 -14.65 -9.55 14.19
CA ILE A 80 -14.26 -8.14 14.16
C ILE A 80 -13.33 -7.78 15.32
N GLY A 81 -13.37 -8.49 16.45
CA GLY A 81 -12.52 -8.22 17.62
C GLY A 81 -11.25 -9.06 17.74
N THR A 82 -11.02 -10.05 16.87
CA THR A 82 -9.97 -11.06 17.07
C THR A 82 -8.74 -10.94 16.16
N ASP A 83 -8.79 -10.14 15.10
CA ASP A 83 -7.79 -10.14 14.02
C ASP A 83 -7.08 -8.78 13.84
N ASP A 84 -6.83 -8.07 14.95
CA ASP A 84 -6.25 -6.71 14.98
C ASP A 84 -7.05 -5.69 14.13
N ALA A 85 -8.34 -5.99 13.92
CA ALA A 85 -9.24 -5.16 13.16
C ALA A 85 -9.75 -4.00 14.02
N VAL A 86 -9.68 -2.77 13.50
CA VAL A 86 -10.15 -1.57 14.20
C VAL A 86 -11.69 -1.56 14.23
N PRO A 87 -12.33 -1.64 15.40
CA PRO A 87 -13.78 -1.71 15.50
C PRO A 87 -14.40 -0.32 15.31
N LEU A 88 -14.71 0.08 14.07
CA LEU A 88 -15.35 1.36 13.76
C LEU A 88 -16.82 1.47 14.20
N GLY A 89 -17.31 0.50 14.99
CA GLY A 89 -18.71 0.43 15.45
C GLY A 89 -19.15 -0.95 15.94
N SER A 90 -18.25 -1.76 16.52
CA SER A 90 -18.62 -3.08 17.05
C SER A 90 -19.55 -2.93 18.28
N PRO A 91 -20.63 -3.74 18.38
CA PRO A 91 -21.47 -3.78 19.58
C PRO A 91 -20.85 -4.61 20.73
N TYR A 92 -19.70 -5.26 20.50
CA TYR A 92 -18.97 -6.00 21.52
C TYR A 92 -17.86 -5.11 22.12
N PRO A 93 -17.75 -5.05 23.46
CA PRO A 93 -16.66 -4.34 24.13
C PRO A 93 -15.33 -5.10 23.97
N ASP A 94 -14.22 -4.35 24.04
CA ASP A 94 -12.85 -4.87 24.03
C ASP A 94 -12.57 -5.85 25.19
#